data_AF-A0A927EZ29-F1
#
_entry.id   AF-A0A927EZ29-F1
#
_cell.length_a   1.000
_cell.length_b   1.000
_cell.length_c   1.000
_cell.angle_alpha   90.00
_cell.angle_beta   90.00
_cell.angle_gamma   90.00
#
_symmetry.space_group_name_H-M   'P 1'
#
loop_
_entity.id
_entity.type
_entity.pdbx_description
1 polymer ?
#
loop_
_entity_poly.entity_id
_entity_poly.type
_entity_poly.pdbx_seq_one_letter_code
_entity_poly.pdbx_strand_id
1 'polypeptide(L)'
;MPESRQRQSPARRAPERDAQNRTDAEREASRRERPPRETMRSLPGFVQPYLTWITGVPLEGGKQLIPWSPVKAGLLGLVQMAGGITLGAFALHPFTAWSIPLLVLGWLFTSGGMRRLDVVVVHQTLHRMFSKSTRVNRVVGEIITTAFWRTPYDKNREEHLAHHAYPCSMKDSDTLYLLNTGMRPGMTRSQFRRYLWKALVSPRHHLLGFFGRVKGNFVGVAPRYRLWMSLGYAAATATFLVLTGWWVEWLVLWVVPVSVVFQNCTFLYTMTEHRWWLFGNQERLSRDKRDLLTFGRFCGEPVPDASLTGLRRAGAWSRWTFRMLVVHSSYRMFVLVGDTVQHDLHHVMPACDWANSPWIRADDQGNRPERYTEVWGSLADHLRAAGQVDDARTGLPEDTEPTPWKESVPVLTGVVPGGDGTSAGETR
;
A
#
# COMPACT_ATOMS: atom_id res chain seq x y z
N MET A 1 78.61 -40.75 -24.13
CA MET A 1 78.17 -39.41 -23.71
C MET A 1 78.29 -38.52 -24.95
N PRO A 2 77.19 -38.05 -25.55
CA PRO A 2 76.31 -37.07 -24.90
C PRO A 2 74.81 -37.44 -24.90
N GLU A 3 74.12 -36.89 -23.91
CA GLU A 3 72.71 -37.07 -23.58
C GLU A 3 71.78 -36.29 -24.52
N SER A 4 70.77 -36.98 -25.07
CA SER A 4 69.65 -36.38 -25.80
C SER A 4 68.51 -36.01 -24.84
N ARG A 5 68.42 -34.72 -24.48
CA ARG A 5 67.27 -34.18 -23.73
C ARG A 5 66.04 -34.07 -24.64
N GLN A 6 65.12 -35.02 -24.53
CA GLN A 6 63.73 -34.89 -25.00
C GLN A 6 62.98 -33.83 -24.18
N ARG A 7 62.55 -32.75 -24.84
CA ARG A 7 61.61 -31.77 -24.28
C ARG A 7 60.20 -32.38 -24.27
N GLN A 8 59.68 -32.65 -23.07
CA GLN A 8 58.27 -32.97 -22.87
C GLN A 8 57.42 -31.69 -23.04
N SER A 9 56.40 -31.79 -23.88
CA SER A 9 55.39 -30.76 -24.12
C SER A 9 54.43 -30.68 -22.91
N PRO A 10 54.08 -29.48 -22.41
CA PRO A 10 53.16 -29.35 -21.28
C PRO A 10 51.74 -29.71 -21.72
N ALA A 11 51.30 -30.89 -21.29
CA ALA A 11 49.96 -31.41 -21.50
C ALA A 11 48.90 -30.55 -20.78
N ARG A 12 47.95 -30.09 -21.59
CA ARG A 12 46.58 -29.64 -21.28
C ARG A 12 46.04 -30.12 -19.92
N ARG A 13 45.96 -29.22 -18.94
CA ARG A 13 45.08 -29.33 -17.74
C ARG A 13 44.26 -28.04 -17.56
N ALA A 14 43.44 -27.71 -18.55
CA ALA A 14 42.61 -26.51 -18.54
C ALA A 14 41.11 -26.65 -18.91
N PRO A 15 40.49 -27.82 -19.18
CA PRO A 15 39.05 -27.83 -19.47
C PRO A 15 38.13 -27.96 -18.24
N GLU A 16 38.60 -28.50 -17.10
CA GLU A 16 37.71 -28.76 -15.94
C GLU A 16 37.37 -27.51 -15.11
N ARG A 17 38.29 -26.54 -14.97
CA ARG A 17 38.02 -25.31 -14.21
C ARG A 17 37.06 -24.37 -14.94
N ASP A 18 37.10 -24.33 -16.26
CA ASP A 18 36.20 -23.49 -17.07
C ASP A 18 34.78 -24.04 -17.12
N ALA A 19 34.61 -25.37 -17.11
CA ALA A 19 33.30 -26.01 -17.00
C ALA A 19 32.66 -25.78 -15.62
N GLN A 20 33.44 -25.89 -14.54
CA GLN A 20 32.97 -25.65 -13.17
C GLN A 20 32.54 -24.18 -12.98
N ASN A 21 33.37 -23.22 -13.45
CA ASN A 21 33.06 -21.79 -13.37
C ASN A 21 31.83 -21.39 -14.20
N ARG A 22 31.58 -22.03 -15.35
CA ARG A 22 30.33 -21.84 -16.12
C ARG A 22 29.12 -22.36 -15.37
N THR A 23 29.20 -23.53 -14.76
CA THR A 23 28.08 -24.09 -13.98
C THR A 23 27.78 -23.30 -12.72
N ASP A 24 28.79 -22.70 -12.08
CA ASP A 24 28.59 -21.84 -10.91
C ASP A 24 27.99 -20.49 -11.31
N ALA A 25 28.41 -19.90 -12.43
CA ALA A 25 27.81 -18.68 -12.98
C ALA A 25 26.34 -18.88 -13.43
N GLU A 26 26.01 -20.02 -14.04
CA GLU A 26 24.63 -20.39 -14.43
C GLU A 26 23.77 -20.71 -13.19
N ARG A 27 24.34 -21.30 -12.14
CA ARG A 27 23.67 -21.51 -10.84
C ARG A 27 23.46 -20.19 -10.09
N GLU A 28 24.38 -19.24 -10.23
CA GLU A 28 24.27 -17.92 -9.63
C GLU A 28 23.28 -17.02 -10.41
N ALA A 29 23.25 -17.14 -11.74
CA ALA A 29 22.24 -16.50 -12.61
C ALA A 29 20.84 -17.06 -12.34
N SER A 30 20.66 -18.39 -12.29
CA SER A 30 19.37 -19.01 -11.95
C SER A 30 18.94 -18.80 -10.49
N ARG A 31 19.86 -18.50 -9.57
CA ARG A 31 19.53 -18.01 -8.21
C ARG A 31 19.08 -16.56 -8.20
N ARG A 32 19.61 -15.71 -9.11
CA ARG A 32 19.15 -14.32 -9.31
C ARG A 32 17.80 -14.26 -10.04
N GLU A 33 17.43 -15.30 -10.77
CA GLU A 33 16.14 -15.41 -11.49
C GLU A 33 14.95 -15.84 -10.61
N ARG A 34 15.18 -16.43 -9.42
CA ARG A 34 14.07 -16.88 -8.57
C ARG A 34 13.42 -15.70 -7.85
N PRO A 35 12.09 -15.51 -7.97
CA PRO A 35 11.37 -14.49 -7.21
C PRO A 35 11.64 -14.62 -5.70
N PRO A 36 11.73 -13.51 -4.93
CA PRO A 36 11.99 -13.57 -3.50
C PRO A 36 11.09 -14.56 -2.74
N ARG A 37 9.81 -14.65 -3.14
CA ARG A 37 8.85 -15.60 -2.55
C ARG A 37 9.27 -17.06 -2.65
N GLU A 38 9.86 -17.46 -3.77
CA GLU A 38 10.25 -18.85 -4.05
C GLU A 38 11.48 -19.26 -3.22
N THR A 39 12.35 -18.32 -2.89
CA THR A 39 13.49 -18.59 -1.99
C THR A 39 13.03 -19.00 -0.58
N MET A 40 11.85 -18.55 -0.16
CA MET A 40 11.24 -18.87 1.14
C MET A 40 10.61 -20.26 1.20
N ARG A 41 10.59 -21.03 0.10
CA ARG A 41 10.10 -22.42 0.06
C ARG A 41 10.88 -23.35 1.00
N SER A 42 12.12 -22.99 1.31
CA SER A 42 12.99 -23.69 2.27
C SER A 42 12.51 -23.63 3.73
N LEU A 43 11.60 -22.72 4.06
CA LEU A 43 11.08 -22.54 5.42
C LEU A 43 9.94 -23.52 5.74
N PRO A 44 9.72 -23.85 7.02
CA PRO A 44 8.68 -24.79 7.43
C PRO A 44 7.30 -24.45 6.85
N GLY A 45 6.56 -25.48 6.43
CA GLY A 45 5.26 -25.34 5.78
C GLY A 45 4.24 -24.52 6.58
N PHE A 46 4.28 -24.60 7.92
CA PHE A 46 3.36 -23.87 8.79
C PHE A 46 3.56 -22.34 8.77
N VAL A 47 4.72 -21.84 8.32
CA VAL A 47 5.03 -20.41 8.21
C VAL A 47 4.56 -19.84 6.85
N GLN A 48 4.35 -20.70 5.85
CA GLN A 48 4.01 -20.29 4.48
C GLN A 48 2.70 -19.49 4.36
N PRO A 49 1.63 -19.74 5.15
CA PRO A 49 0.43 -18.89 5.11
C PRO A 49 0.70 -17.46 5.55
N TYR A 50 1.52 -17.28 6.58
CA TYR A 50 1.94 -15.97 7.05
C TYR A 50 2.81 -15.25 6.02
N LEU A 51 3.78 -15.95 5.41
CA LEU A 51 4.62 -15.36 4.36
C LEU A 51 3.81 -14.98 3.12
N THR A 52 2.82 -15.78 2.74
CA THR A 52 1.88 -15.46 1.66
C THR A 52 1.06 -14.21 2.01
N TRP A 53 0.59 -14.09 3.26
CA TRP A 53 -0.11 -12.90 3.72
C TRP A 53 0.78 -11.66 3.69
N ILE A 54 2.02 -11.72 4.22
CA ILE A 54 2.95 -10.58 4.22
C ILE A 54 3.28 -10.16 2.78
N THR A 55 3.78 -11.10 1.98
CA THR A 55 4.29 -10.81 0.64
C THR A 55 3.18 -10.47 -0.34
N GLY A 56 1.98 -11.02 -0.15
CA GLY A 56 0.94 -11.00 -1.17
C GLY A 56 1.23 -11.96 -2.32
N VAL A 57 2.17 -12.90 -2.19
CA VAL A 57 2.49 -13.80 -3.29
C VAL A 57 2.44 -15.23 -2.78
N PRO A 58 1.60 -16.11 -3.36
CA PRO A 58 1.63 -17.53 -3.02
C PRO A 58 2.93 -18.18 -3.53
N LEU A 59 3.29 -19.34 -2.96
CA LEU A 59 4.27 -20.20 -3.62
C LEU A 59 3.66 -20.77 -4.91
N GLU A 60 4.49 -20.96 -5.92
CA GLU A 60 4.11 -21.71 -7.11
C GLU A 60 3.64 -23.13 -6.73
N GLY A 61 2.49 -23.54 -7.28
CA GLY A 61 1.80 -24.79 -6.94
C GLY A 61 1.23 -24.82 -5.51
N GLY A 62 1.26 -23.71 -4.77
CA GLY A 62 0.70 -23.59 -3.43
C GLY A 62 -0.82 -23.77 -3.41
N LYS A 63 -1.37 -24.00 -2.22
CA LYS A 63 -2.82 -24.06 -2.00
C LYS A 63 -3.28 -22.94 -1.09
N GLN A 64 -4.43 -22.35 -1.40
CA GLN A 64 -5.07 -21.39 -0.52
C GLN A 64 -5.65 -22.08 0.71
N LEU A 65 -5.00 -21.88 1.87
CA LEU A 65 -5.48 -22.47 3.12
C LEU A 65 -6.60 -21.65 3.78
N ILE A 66 -6.59 -20.33 3.59
CA ILE A 66 -7.56 -19.42 4.20
C ILE A 66 -8.24 -18.63 3.07
N PRO A 67 -9.46 -19.02 2.68
CA PRO A 67 -10.26 -18.22 1.76
C PRO A 67 -10.82 -17.00 2.49
N TRP A 68 -10.51 -15.82 1.97
CA TRP A 68 -11.00 -14.56 2.48
C TRP A 68 -12.34 -14.21 1.84
N SER A 69 -13.12 -13.41 2.56
CA SER A 69 -14.29 -12.74 2.02
C SER A 69 -14.29 -11.29 2.47
N PRO A 70 -15.02 -10.40 1.78
CA PRO A 70 -15.20 -9.01 2.18
C PRO A 70 -15.61 -8.86 3.65
N VAL A 71 -16.56 -9.70 4.11
CA VAL A 71 -17.08 -9.70 5.47
C VAL A 71 -16.00 -10.12 6.48
N LYS A 72 -15.22 -11.18 6.20
CA LYS A 72 -14.11 -11.60 7.08
C LYS A 72 -13.06 -10.49 7.21
N ALA A 73 -12.75 -9.81 6.12
CA ALA A 73 -11.84 -8.66 6.15
C ALA A 73 -12.41 -7.52 7.00
N GLY A 74 -13.71 -7.23 6.89
CA GLY A 74 -14.39 -6.23 7.72
C GLY A 74 -14.37 -6.57 9.22
N LEU A 75 -14.73 -7.81 9.58
CA LEU A 75 -14.69 -8.29 10.96
C LEU A 75 -13.28 -8.20 11.54
N LEU A 76 -12.26 -8.61 10.78
CA LEU A 76 -10.88 -8.49 11.23
C LEU A 76 -10.47 -7.03 11.41
N GLY A 77 -10.98 -6.10 10.58
CA GLY A 77 -10.76 -4.67 10.76
C GLY A 77 -11.34 -4.14 12.06
N LEU A 78 -12.57 -4.54 12.40
CA LEU A 78 -13.23 -4.19 13.67
C LEU A 78 -12.49 -4.76 14.87
N VAL A 79 -12.09 -6.04 14.81
CA VAL A 79 -11.30 -6.69 15.89
C VAL A 79 -9.95 -5.98 16.06
N GLN A 80 -9.28 -5.64 14.96
CA GLN A 80 -8.01 -4.92 14.99
C GLN A 80 -8.17 -3.52 15.60
N MET A 81 -9.26 -2.81 15.28
CA MET A 81 -9.58 -1.53 15.90
C MET A 81 -9.85 -1.64 17.40
N ALA A 82 -10.71 -2.58 17.80
CA ALA A 82 -11.04 -2.81 19.19
C ALA A 82 -9.79 -3.16 20.00
N GLY A 83 -8.94 -4.06 19.47
CA GLY A 83 -7.67 -4.41 20.10
C GLY A 83 -6.73 -3.21 20.29
N GLY A 84 -6.64 -2.32 19.30
CA GLY A 84 -5.86 -1.07 19.40
C GLY A 84 -6.38 -0.12 20.48
N ILE A 85 -7.70 0.08 20.54
CA ILE A 85 -8.36 0.91 21.55
C ILE A 85 -8.18 0.31 22.95
N THR A 86 -8.41 -1.01 23.11
CA THR A 86 -8.21 -1.70 24.40
C THR A 86 -6.77 -1.60 24.88
N LEU A 87 -5.80 -1.82 23.98
CA LEU A 87 -4.38 -1.70 24.30
C LEU A 87 -4.02 -0.28 24.74
N GLY A 88 -4.54 0.73 24.03
CA GLY A 88 -4.31 2.12 24.38
C GLY A 88 -4.98 2.54 25.69
N ALA A 89 -6.20 2.05 25.97
CA ALA A 89 -6.89 2.29 27.24
C ALA A 89 -6.13 1.66 28.42
N PHE A 90 -5.64 0.42 28.26
CA PHE A 90 -4.77 -0.22 29.23
C PHE A 90 -3.48 0.59 29.46
N ALA A 91 -2.89 1.12 28.39
CA ALA A 91 -1.69 1.95 28.49
C ALA A 91 -1.93 3.28 29.22
N LEU A 92 -3.14 3.82 29.23
CA LEU A 92 -3.44 5.07 29.95
C LEU A 92 -3.58 4.87 31.47
N HIS A 93 -3.87 3.65 31.93
CA HIS A 93 -4.32 3.39 33.31
C HIS A 93 -3.69 2.12 33.92
N PRO A 94 -2.60 2.22 34.71
CA PRO A 94 -1.83 3.42 35.04
C PRO A 94 -0.85 3.84 33.93
N PHE A 95 -0.53 5.13 33.87
CA PHE A 95 0.50 5.63 32.96
C PHE A 95 1.91 5.32 33.49
N THR A 96 2.66 4.49 32.77
CA THR A 96 4.01 4.03 33.09
C THR A 96 4.97 4.33 31.94
N ALA A 97 6.27 4.00 32.10
CA ALA A 97 7.24 4.12 31.01
C ALA A 97 6.87 3.29 29.76
N TRP A 98 6.11 2.20 29.93
CA TRP A 98 5.62 1.37 28.84
C TRP A 98 4.38 1.93 28.15
N SER A 99 3.73 2.94 28.72
CA SER A 99 2.50 3.50 28.17
C SER A 99 2.70 4.14 26.81
N ILE A 100 3.81 4.86 26.59
CA ILE A 100 4.10 5.51 25.31
C ILE A 100 4.22 4.49 24.16
N PRO A 101 5.10 3.45 24.23
CA PRO A 101 5.18 2.47 23.16
C PRO A 101 3.88 1.67 22.96
N LEU A 102 3.15 1.36 24.04
CA LEU A 102 1.85 0.68 23.95
C LEU A 102 0.77 1.58 23.32
N LEU A 103 0.78 2.88 23.59
CA LEU A 103 -0.11 3.85 22.95
C LEU A 103 0.17 3.98 21.45
N VAL A 104 1.45 4.10 21.08
CA VAL A 104 1.84 4.14 19.66
C VAL A 104 1.40 2.85 18.95
N LEU A 105 1.60 1.70 19.59
CA LEU A 105 1.13 0.42 19.07
C LEU A 105 -0.40 0.40 18.96
N GLY A 106 -1.12 0.85 19.99
CA GLY A 106 -2.57 0.99 19.99
C GLY A 106 -3.07 1.86 18.83
N TRP A 107 -2.45 3.01 18.60
CA TRP A 107 -2.78 3.90 17.49
C TRP A 107 -2.57 3.25 16.12
N LEU A 108 -1.48 2.49 15.95
CA LEU A 108 -1.22 1.74 14.72
C LEU A 108 -2.28 0.65 14.49
N PHE A 109 -2.65 -0.10 15.53
CA PHE A 109 -3.70 -1.11 15.45
C PHE A 109 -5.07 -0.49 15.13
N THR A 110 -5.46 0.57 15.85
CA THR A 110 -6.69 1.31 15.58
C THR A 110 -6.73 1.81 14.14
N SER A 111 -5.68 2.48 13.69
CA SER A 111 -5.61 3.03 12.33
C SER A 111 -5.52 1.95 11.26
N GLY A 112 -4.82 0.83 11.52
CA GLY A 112 -4.72 -0.30 10.61
C GLY A 112 -6.07 -0.98 10.38
N GLY A 113 -6.87 -1.13 11.44
CA GLY A 113 -8.24 -1.63 11.30
C GLY A 113 -9.16 -0.64 10.58
N MET A 114 -9.03 0.67 10.85
CA MET A 114 -9.72 1.71 10.07
C MET A 114 -9.35 1.66 8.58
N ARG A 115 -8.05 1.50 8.26
CA ARG A 115 -7.56 1.32 6.88
C ARG A 115 -8.15 0.08 6.24
N ARG A 116 -8.24 -1.05 6.94
CA ARG A 116 -8.90 -2.25 6.42
C ARG A 116 -10.36 -2.00 6.05
N LEU A 117 -11.09 -1.28 6.90
CA LEU A 117 -12.48 -0.92 6.62
C LEU A 117 -12.59 0.07 5.46
N ASP A 118 -11.66 1.02 5.30
CA ASP A 118 -11.66 1.99 4.21
C ASP A 118 -11.22 1.36 2.87
N VAL A 119 -9.99 0.87 2.77
CA VAL A 119 -9.41 0.44 1.47
C VAL A 119 -9.77 -0.97 1.04
N VAL A 120 -10.35 -1.79 1.92
CA VAL A 120 -10.86 -3.12 1.52
C VAL A 120 -12.38 -3.08 1.45
N VAL A 121 -13.05 -2.76 2.57
CA VAL A 121 -14.50 -2.87 2.64
C VAL A 121 -15.18 -1.74 1.87
N VAL A 122 -14.91 -0.47 2.20
CA VAL A 122 -15.52 0.66 1.49
C VAL A 122 -15.15 0.60 0.02
N HIS A 123 -13.88 0.38 -0.32
CA HIS A 123 -13.44 0.22 -1.71
C HIS A 123 -14.30 -0.79 -2.51
N GLN A 124 -14.51 -1.99 -1.96
CA GLN A 124 -15.39 -2.99 -2.59
C GLN A 124 -16.84 -2.53 -2.68
N THR A 125 -17.35 -1.78 -1.70
CA THR A 125 -18.71 -1.22 -1.80
C THR A 125 -18.84 -0.19 -2.91
N LEU A 126 -17.81 0.60 -3.22
CA LEU A 126 -17.83 1.57 -4.33
C LEU A 126 -17.96 0.85 -5.69
N HIS A 127 -17.30 -0.31 -5.80
CA HIS A 127 -17.38 -1.20 -6.96
C HIS A 127 -18.56 -2.17 -6.93
N ARG A 128 -19.39 -2.13 -5.88
CA ARG A 128 -20.52 -3.05 -5.66
C ARG A 128 -20.12 -4.53 -5.57
N MET A 129 -18.91 -4.79 -5.08
CA MET A 129 -18.30 -6.12 -4.96
C MET A 129 -18.37 -6.70 -3.54
N PHE A 130 -18.76 -5.91 -2.52
CA PHE A 130 -18.88 -6.41 -1.15
C PHE A 130 -20.06 -7.39 -1.00
N SER A 131 -21.15 -7.13 -1.73
CA SER A 131 -22.39 -7.90 -1.74
C SER A 131 -23.03 -7.85 -3.12
N LYS A 132 -23.86 -8.84 -3.47
CA LYS A 132 -24.67 -8.79 -4.71
C LYS A 132 -25.71 -7.65 -4.69
N SER A 133 -26.07 -7.13 -3.52
CA SER A 133 -27.09 -6.07 -3.39
C SER A 133 -26.46 -4.68 -3.35
N THR A 134 -26.79 -3.85 -4.34
CA THR A 134 -26.34 -2.44 -4.39
C THR A 134 -26.76 -1.66 -3.13
N ARG A 135 -27.95 -1.97 -2.57
CA ARG A 135 -28.43 -1.35 -1.33
C ARG A 135 -27.55 -1.73 -0.14
N VAL A 136 -27.16 -3.00 -0.01
CA VAL A 136 -26.28 -3.46 1.07
C VAL A 136 -24.90 -2.78 0.95
N ASN A 137 -24.33 -2.72 -0.26
CA ASN A 137 -23.06 -2.01 -0.49
C ASN A 137 -23.15 -0.55 -0.04
N ARG A 138 -24.20 0.17 -0.44
CA ARG A 138 -24.41 1.57 -0.03
C ARG A 138 -24.52 1.70 1.48
N VAL A 139 -25.34 0.87 2.14
CA VAL A 139 -25.53 0.93 3.60
C VAL A 139 -24.22 0.69 4.34
N VAL A 140 -23.47 -0.36 3.97
CA VAL A 140 -22.18 -0.67 4.59
C VAL A 140 -21.18 0.46 4.36
N GLY A 141 -21.09 0.96 3.12
CA GLY A 141 -20.21 2.06 2.77
C GLY A 141 -20.54 3.36 3.51
N GLU A 142 -21.83 3.69 3.65
CA GLU A 142 -22.28 4.88 4.40
C GLU A 142 -22.00 4.77 5.90
N ILE A 143 -22.22 3.61 6.51
CA ILE A 143 -21.95 3.39 7.95
C ILE A 143 -20.46 3.62 8.23
N ILE A 144 -19.57 2.97 7.48
CA ILE A 144 -18.13 3.06 7.69
C ILE A 144 -17.63 4.48 7.40
N THR A 145 -18.05 5.07 6.28
CA THR A 145 -17.63 6.44 5.96
C THR A 145 -18.19 7.46 6.95
N THR A 146 -19.36 7.23 7.58
CA THR A 146 -19.90 8.10 8.64
C THR A 146 -19.03 8.02 9.88
N ALA A 147 -18.71 6.81 10.34
CA ALA A 147 -17.93 6.60 11.56
C ALA A 147 -16.56 7.30 11.51
N PHE A 148 -15.94 7.36 10.33
CA PHE A 148 -14.62 7.98 10.13
C PHE A 148 -14.69 9.42 9.60
N TRP A 149 -15.89 9.98 9.47
CA TRP A 149 -16.16 11.24 8.77
C TRP A 149 -15.39 11.33 7.43
N ARG A 150 -15.41 10.24 6.66
CA ARG A 150 -14.89 10.22 5.29
C ARG A 150 -15.87 10.90 4.34
N THR A 151 -15.45 11.08 3.10
CA THR A 151 -16.30 11.58 2.02
C THR A 151 -17.59 10.74 1.94
N PRO A 152 -18.78 11.36 1.84
CA PRO A 152 -20.04 10.65 1.65
C PRO A 152 -20.01 9.66 0.47
N TYR A 153 -20.77 8.57 0.57
CA TYR A 153 -20.64 7.43 -0.35
C TYR A 153 -20.75 7.80 -1.84
N ASP A 154 -21.73 8.62 -2.23
CA ASP A 154 -21.95 8.95 -3.64
C ASP A 154 -20.76 9.73 -4.23
N LYS A 155 -20.32 10.79 -3.54
CA LYS A 155 -19.15 11.57 -3.93
C LYS A 155 -17.87 10.74 -3.91
N ASN A 156 -17.69 9.90 -2.88
CA ASN A 156 -16.55 9.00 -2.79
C ASN A 156 -16.52 8.01 -3.97
N ARG A 157 -17.69 7.47 -4.36
CA ARG A 157 -17.80 6.59 -5.52
C ARG A 157 -17.49 7.32 -6.82
N GLU A 158 -17.99 8.53 -6.99
CA GLU A 158 -17.72 9.37 -8.15
C GLU A 158 -16.22 9.65 -8.30
N GLU A 159 -15.59 10.16 -7.25
CA GLU A 159 -14.14 10.44 -7.20
C GLU A 159 -13.33 9.17 -7.48
N HIS A 160 -13.70 8.03 -6.88
CA HIS A 160 -13.03 6.75 -7.10
C HIS A 160 -13.14 6.25 -8.53
N LEU A 161 -14.31 6.37 -9.16
CA LEU A 161 -14.49 5.95 -10.55
C LEU A 161 -13.75 6.89 -11.52
N ALA A 162 -13.69 8.19 -11.22
CA ALA A 162 -12.89 9.15 -11.97
C ALA A 162 -11.40 8.80 -11.89
N HIS A 163 -10.90 8.42 -10.72
CA HIS A 163 -9.55 7.92 -10.53
C HIS A 163 -9.25 6.69 -11.42
N HIS A 164 -10.19 5.74 -11.54
CA HIS A 164 -10.02 4.59 -12.46
C HIS A 164 -10.06 4.95 -13.93
N ALA A 165 -10.86 5.95 -14.29
CA ALA A 165 -11.04 6.40 -15.67
C ALA A 165 -9.86 7.24 -16.17
N TYR A 166 -9.28 8.07 -15.29
CA TYR A 166 -8.24 9.05 -15.61
C TYR A 166 -7.04 8.99 -14.65
N PRO A 167 -6.47 7.81 -14.37
CA PRO A 167 -5.46 7.64 -13.33
C PRO A 167 -4.23 8.50 -13.61
N CYS A 168 -3.66 9.11 -12.57
CA CYS A 168 -2.46 9.94 -12.65
C CYS A 168 -2.60 11.22 -13.52
N SER A 169 -3.82 11.61 -13.89
CA SER A 169 -4.11 12.83 -14.63
C SER A 169 -4.56 13.98 -13.71
N MET A 170 -4.79 15.17 -14.26
CA MET A 170 -5.34 16.29 -13.48
C MET A 170 -6.81 16.14 -13.10
N LYS A 171 -7.52 15.14 -13.67
CA LYS A 171 -8.90 14.77 -13.28
C LYS A 171 -8.94 13.81 -12.09
N ASP A 172 -7.79 13.26 -11.71
CA ASP A 172 -7.66 12.35 -10.58
C ASP A 172 -7.42 13.14 -9.29
N SER A 173 -8.36 13.00 -8.33
CA SER A 173 -8.30 13.66 -7.03
C SER A 173 -7.02 13.32 -6.25
N ASP A 174 -6.48 12.11 -6.44
CA ASP A 174 -5.29 11.66 -5.73
C ASP A 174 -4.03 12.33 -6.29
N THR A 175 -3.99 12.51 -7.61
CA THR A 175 -2.93 13.32 -8.27
C THR A 175 -2.95 14.75 -7.73
N LEU A 176 -4.13 15.38 -7.69
CA LEU A 176 -4.28 16.72 -7.13
C LEU A 176 -3.86 16.76 -5.66
N TYR A 177 -4.27 15.78 -4.86
CA TYR A 177 -3.89 15.68 -3.45
C TYR A 177 -2.36 15.62 -3.27
N LEU A 178 -1.66 14.76 -4.02
CA LEU A 178 -0.21 14.64 -3.97
C LEU A 178 0.50 15.93 -4.38
N LEU A 179 0.05 16.59 -5.46
CA LEU A 179 0.56 17.89 -5.87
C LEU A 179 0.34 18.95 -4.78
N ASN A 180 -0.82 18.96 -4.12
CA ASN A 180 -1.13 19.93 -3.06
C ASN A 180 -0.34 19.70 -1.77
N THR A 181 0.07 18.46 -1.47
CA THR A 181 1.00 18.20 -0.36
C THR A 181 2.43 18.64 -0.67
N GLY A 182 2.78 18.79 -1.95
CA GLY A 182 4.10 19.23 -2.41
C GLY A 182 4.90 18.19 -3.18
N MET A 183 4.34 17.00 -3.47
CA MET A 183 5.02 16.01 -4.32
C MET A 183 5.17 16.57 -5.74
N ARG A 184 6.32 16.35 -6.37
CA ARG A 184 6.58 16.84 -7.74
C ARG A 184 7.31 15.77 -8.56
N PRO A 185 7.13 15.76 -9.89
CA PRO A 185 7.96 14.95 -10.77
C PRO A 185 9.43 15.37 -10.70
N GLY A 186 10.35 14.42 -10.91
CA GLY A 186 11.79 14.69 -10.98
C GLY A 186 12.46 15.02 -9.64
N MET A 187 11.81 14.77 -8.50
CA MET A 187 12.45 14.95 -7.20
C MET A 187 13.64 14.00 -7.03
N THR A 188 14.76 14.54 -6.55
CA THR A 188 15.88 13.71 -6.09
C THR A 188 15.52 12.95 -4.81
N ARG A 189 16.25 11.87 -4.50
CA ARG A 189 16.11 11.13 -3.21
C ARG A 189 16.11 12.04 -1.99
N SER A 190 16.99 13.04 -1.97
CA SER A 190 17.13 13.96 -0.83
C SER A 190 15.95 14.92 -0.71
N GLN A 191 15.43 15.42 -1.83
CA GLN A 191 14.25 16.29 -1.87
C GLN A 191 13.01 15.51 -1.45
N PHE A 192 12.80 14.34 -2.04
CA PHE A 192 11.66 13.48 -1.74
C PHE A 192 11.62 13.07 -0.27
N ARG A 193 12.77 12.66 0.31
CA ARG A 193 12.86 12.32 1.74
C ARG A 193 12.50 13.50 2.66
N ARG A 194 13.01 14.69 2.35
CA ARG A 194 12.70 15.91 3.13
C ARG A 194 11.22 16.27 3.02
N TYR A 195 10.66 16.19 1.81
CA TYR A 195 9.24 16.39 1.55
C TYR A 195 8.39 15.40 2.36
N LEU A 196 8.70 14.10 2.26
CA LEU A 196 7.95 13.05 2.95
C LEU A 196 7.89 13.29 4.46
N TRP A 197 9.04 13.53 5.10
CA TRP A 197 9.06 13.81 6.53
C TRP A 197 8.30 15.08 6.90
N LYS A 198 8.44 16.15 6.12
CA LYS A 198 7.68 17.38 6.33
C LYS A 198 6.17 17.14 6.23
N ALA A 199 5.71 16.37 5.26
CA ALA A 199 4.30 16.06 5.08
C ALA A 199 3.74 15.23 6.25
N LEU A 200 4.43 14.15 6.64
CA LEU A 200 3.98 13.23 7.69
C LEU A 200 3.82 13.88 9.07
N VAL A 201 4.63 14.90 9.38
CA VAL A 201 4.61 15.60 10.67
C VAL A 201 3.99 17.00 10.59
N SER A 202 3.49 17.41 9.43
CA SER A 202 2.95 18.77 9.23
C SER A 202 1.64 18.96 10.01
N PRO A 203 1.58 19.85 11.02
CA PRO A 203 0.34 20.13 11.72
C PRO A 203 -0.71 20.71 10.78
N ARG A 204 -0.30 21.55 9.81
CA ARG A 204 -1.19 22.11 8.80
C ARG A 204 -1.84 21.01 7.95
N HIS A 205 -1.08 19.99 7.56
CA HIS A 205 -1.61 18.87 6.77
C HIS A 205 -2.70 18.11 7.53
N HIS A 206 -2.45 17.79 8.80
CA HIS A 206 -3.39 17.07 9.66
C HIS A 206 -4.62 17.92 10.02
N LEU A 207 -4.44 19.20 10.32
CA LEU A 207 -5.55 20.11 10.61
C LEU A 207 -6.45 20.32 9.39
N LEU A 208 -5.88 20.56 8.21
CA LEU A 208 -6.67 20.70 6.98
C LEU A 208 -7.41 19.40 6.65
N GLY A 209 -6.78 18.25 6.83
CA GLY A 209 -7.44 16.95 6.68
C GLY A 209 -8.60 16.76 7.65
N PHE A 210 -8.40 17.07 8.93
CA PHE A 210 -9.44 16.99 9.96
C PHE A 210 -10.62 17.94 9.66
N PHE A 211 -10.37 19.22 9.39
CA PHE A 211 -11.44 20.16 9.05
C PHE A 211 -12.11 19.84 7.72
N GLY A 212 -11.38 19.24 6.76
CA GLY A 212 -11.97 18.70 5.53
C GLY A 212 -13.00 17.61 5.81
N ARG A 213 -12.73 16.70 6.75
CA ARG A 213 -13.69 15.68 7.22
C ARG A 213 -14.93 16.30 7.85
N VAL A 214 -14.75 17.29 8.71
CA VAL A 214 -15.84 18.03 9.34
C VAL A 214 -16.68 18.75 8.29
N LYS A 215 -16.06 19.56 7.42
CA LYS A 215 -16.77 20.27 6.33
C LYS A 215 -17.56 19.27 5.47
N GLY A 216 -16.91 18.21 5.01
CA GLY A 216 -17.52 17.20 4.13
C GLY A 216 -18.69 16.41 4.75
N ASN A 217 -18.86 16.44 6.07
CA ASN A 217 -19.89 15.70 6.79
C ASN A 217 -20.95 16.54 7.49
N PHE A 218 -20.75 17.86 7.57
CA PHE A 218 -21.67 18.78 8.25
C PHE A 218 -22.08 20.01 7.44
N VAL A 219 -21.35 20.39 6.38
CA VAL A 219 -21.60 21.62 5.61
C VAL A 219 -21.99 21.27 4.17
N GLY A 220 -23.17 21.73 3.73
CA GLY A 220 -23.63 21.55 2.34
C GLY A 220 -23.79 20.09 1.91
N VAL A 221 -24.03 19.18 2.87
CA VAL A 221 -24.00 17.74 2.63
C VAL A 221 -25.23 17.28 1.85
N ALA A 222 -24.98 16.60 0.74
CA ALA A 222 -26.00 15.87 -0.02
C ALA A 222 -25.61 14.38 -0.11
N PRO A 223 -26.60 13.47 -0.03
CA PRO A 223 -28.01 13.69 0.32
C PRO A 223 -28.21 14.02 1.83
N ARG A 224 -29.32 14.70 2.19
CA ARG A 224 -29.57 15.17 3.58
C ARG A 224 -29.57 14.08 4.65
N TYR A 225 -29.91 12.83 4.32
CA TYR A 225 -29.82 11.74 5.30
C TYR A 225 -28.39 11.57 5.83
N ARG A 226 -27.38 11.90 5.02
CA ARG A 226 -25.98 11.80 5.43
C ARG A 226 -25.65 12.78 6.55
N LEU A 227 -26.19 14.01 6.50
CA LEU A 227 -26.08 14.96 7.59
C LEU A 227 -26.70 14.39 8.88
N TRP A 228 -27.87 13.78 8.79
CA TRP A 228 -28.52 13.14 9.95
C TRP A 228 -27.74 11.95 10.50
N MET A 229 -27.09 11.15 9.63
CA MET A 229 -26.18 10.09 10.09
C MET A 229 -24.98 10.66 10.84
N SER A 230 -24.35 11.72 10.31
CA SER A 230 -23.22 12.40 10.97
C SER A 230 -23.61 13.01 12.31
N LEU A 231 -24.76 13.70 12.38
CA LEU A 231 -25.30 14.29 13.60
C LEU A 231 -25.69 13.21 14.62
N GLY A 232 -26.33 12.14 14.18
CA GLY A 232 -26.70 11.01 15.02
C GLY A 232 -25.47 10.31 15.61
N TYR A 233 -24.43 10.09 14.81
CA TYR A 233 -23.16 9.55 15.28
C TYR A 233 -22.44 10.48 16.27
N ALA A 234 -22.41 11.79 15.98
CA ALA A 234 -21.82 12.79 16.87
C ALA A 234 -22.59 12.88 18.21
N ALA A 235 -23.93 12.86 18.18
CA ALA A 235 -24.76 12.86 19.38
C ALA A 235 -24.54 11.59 20.21
N ALA A 236 -24.54 10.40 19.57
CA ALA A 236 -24.26 9.14 20.25
C ALA A 236 -22.88 9.12 20.91
N THR A 237 -21.87 9.67 20.21
CA THR A 237 -20.52 9.83 20.74
C THR A 237 -20.52 10.77 21.95
N ALA A 238 -21.12 11.96 21.85
CA ALA A 238 -21.20 12.91 22.95
C ALA A 238 -21.92 12.33 24.17
N THR A 239 -23.04 11.62 23.97
CA THR A 239 -23.76 10.93 25.04
C THR A 239 -22.87 9.88 25.71
N PHE A 240 -22.15 9.06 24.95
CA PHE A 240 -21.20 8.09 25.51
C PHE A 240 -20.13 8.76 26.37
N LEU A 241 -19.53 9.86 25.89
CA LEU A 241 -18.47 10.57 26.61
C LEU A 241 -18.98 11.22 27.91
N VAL A 242 -20.18 11.80 27.89
CA VAL A 242 -20.82 12.35 29.08
C VAL A 242 -21.09 11.26 30.12
N LEU A 243 -21.62 10.10 29.69
CA LEU A 243 -21.99 9.02 30.61
C LEU A 243 -20.79 8.27 31.21
N THR A 244 -19.66 8.20 30.49
CA THR A 244 -18.49 7.42 30.90
C THR A 244 -17.33 8.26 31.42
N GLY A 245 -17.29 9.55 31.10
CA GLY A 245 -16.15 10.42 31.39
C GLY A 245 -14.94 10.22 30.46
N TRP A 246 -15.05 9.40 29.41
CA TRP A 246 -13.94 8.96 28.53
C TRP A 246 -13.42 10.03 27.55
N TRP A 247 -13.42 11.29 27.94
CA TRP A 247 -13.03 12.40 27.06
C TRP A 247 -11.57 12.30 26.60
N VAL A 248 -10.66 11.94 27.52
CA VAL A 248 -9.23 11.81 27.24
C VAL A 248 -8.99 10.59 26.35
N GLU A 249 -9.59 9.46 26.67
CA GLU A 249 -9.52 8.21 25.92
C GLU A 249 -10.05 8.42 24.50
N TRP A 250 -11.18 9.11 24.32
CA TRP A 250 -11.69 9.38 22.98
C TRP A 250 -10.77 10.29 22.17
N LEU A 251 -10.25 11.37 22.78
CA LEU A 251 -9.30 12.25 22.10
C LEU A 251 -8.04 11.48 21.68
N VAL A 252 -7.45 10.72 22.60
CA VAL A 252 -6.17 10.04 22.42
C VAL A 252 -6.30 8.76 21.60
N LEU A 253 -7.38 7.98 21.75
CA LEU A 253 -7.54 6.65 21.16
C LEU A 253 -8.45 6.62 19.93
N TRP A 254 -9.19 7.70 19.66
CA TRP A 254 -10.01 7.83 18.45
C TRP A 254 -9.59 9.01 17.58
N VAL A 255 -9.60 10.23 18.13
CA VAL A 255 -9.36 11.46 17.34
C VAL A 255 -7.93 11.51 16.80
N VAL A 256 -6.92 11.22 17.64
CA VAL A 256 -5.52 11.18 17.18
C VAL A 256 -5.28 10.09 16.12
N PRO A 257 -5.70 8.81 16.33
CA PRO A 257 -5.60 7.79 15.29
C PRO A 257 -6.28 8.16 13.98
N VAL A 258 -7.53 8.62 13.99
CA VAL A 258 -8.26 8.93 12.75
C VAL A 258 -7.69 10.15 12.00
N SER A 259 -7.20 11.16 12.74
CA SER A 259 -6.79 12.44 12.17
C SER A 259 -5.31 12.47 11.77
N VAL A 260 -4.45 11.72 12.46
CA VAL A 260 -3.01 11.75 12.23
C VAL A 260 -2.52 10.44 11.63
N VAL A 261 -2.74 9.32 12.33
CA VAL A 261 -2.12 8.05 11.96
C VAL A 261 -2.80 7.43 10.75
N PHE A 262 -4.14 7.36 10.72
CA PHE A 262 -4.92 6.94 9.57
C PHE A 262 -4.70 7.84 8.34
N GLN A 263 -4.59 9.15 8.55
CA GLN A 263 -4.26 10.10 7.48
C GLN A 263 -2.88 9.83 6.90
N ASN A 264 -1.86 9.64 7.74
CA ASN A 264 -0.52 9.26 7.31
C ASN A 264 -0.50 7.90 6.57
N CYS A 265 -1.22 6.90 7.07
CA CYS A 265 -1.36 5.62 6.37
C CYS A 265 -2.00 5.77 4.99
N THR A 266 -3.03 6.61 4.88
CA THR A 266 -3.71 6.91 3.60
C THR A 266 -2.76 7.64 2.65
N PHE A 267 -2.05 8.66 3.14
CA PHE A 267 -1.07 9.40 2.36
C PHE A 267 0.05 8.49 1.83
N LEU A 268 0.67 7.68 2.70
CA LEU A 268 1.71 6.73 2.31
C LEU A 268 1.21 5.68 1.31
N TYR A 269 -0.03 5.21 1.49
CA TYR A 269 -0.68 4.30 0.55
C TYR A 269 -0.78 4.94 -0.83
N THR A 270 -1.42 6.10 -0.93
CA THR A 270 -1.63 6.83 -2.20
C THR A 270 -0.28 7.12 -2.87
N MET A 271 0.72 7.60 -2.13
CA MET A 271 2.07 7.83 -2.67
C MET A 271 2.72 6.60 -3.30
N THR A 272 2.31 5.39 -2.91
CA THR A 272 2.85 4.13 -3.46
C THR A 272 1.93 3.46 -4.47
N GLU A 273 0.73 3.98 -4.71
CA GLU A 273 -0.32 3.29 -5.47
C GLU A 273 -0.04 3.23 -6.97
N HIS A 274 0.41 4.34 -7.53
CA HIS A 274 0.74 4.46 -8.95
C HIS A 274 2.13 5.00 -9.20
N ARG A 275 2.62 4.80 -10.41
CA ARG A 275 3.75 5.54 -10.98
C ARG A 275 3.26 6.90 -11.45
N TRP A 276 3.05 7.79 -10.48
CA TRP A 276 2.31 9.04 -10.62
C TRP A 276 2.73 9.92 -11.80
N TRP A 277 4.01 9.88 -12.18
CA TRP A 277 4.57 10.81 -13.16
C TRP A 277 4.93 10.16 -14.50
N LEU A 278 4.63 8.88 -14.69
CA LEU A 278 5.22 8.07 -15.77
C LEU A 278 4.82 8.54 -17.17
N PHE A 279 3.57 8.93 -17.34
CA PHE A 279 3.02 9.35 -18.64
C PHE A 279 2.58 10.81 -18.66
N GLY A 280 3.23 11.67 -17.87
CA GLY A 280 3.06 13.12 -17.99
C GLY A 280 1.59 13.54 -18.03
N ASN A 281 0.83 13.22 -16.97
CA ASN A 281 -0.59 13.54 -16.75
C ASN A 281 -1.60 13.35 -17.89
N GLN A 282 -1.31 12.47 -18.86
CA GLN A 282 -2.24 12.17 -19.95
C GLN A 282 -3.59 11.67 -19.43
N GLU A 283 -4.68 12.30 -19.86
CA GLU A 283 -6.02 11.90 -19.47
C GLU A 283 -6.43 10.54 -20.05
N ARG A 284 -6.02 10.25 -21.29
CA ARG A 284 -6.37 9.01 -21.99
C ARG A 284 -5.10 8.23 -22.30
N LEU A 285 -5.01 7.06 -21.69
CA LEU A 285 -3.93 6.11 -21.90
C LEU A 285 -4.47 4.86 -22.59
N SER A 286 -3.65 4.25 -23.47
CA SER A 286 -3.91 2.90 -23.94
C SER A 286 -3.90 1.92 -22.77
N ARG A 287 -4.50 0.74 -22.95
CA ARG A 287 -4.53 -0.29 -21.92
C ARG A 287 -3.14 -0.65 -21.42
N ASP A 288 -2.18 -0.86 -22.32
CA ASP A 288 -0.82 -1.26 -21.95
C ASP A 288 -0.11 -0.19 -21.12
N LYS A 289 -0.31 1.10 -21.45
CA LYS A 289 0.20 2.20 -20.63
C LYS A 289 -0.51 2.27 -19.28
N ARG A 290 -1.82 2.02 -19.20
CA ARG A 290 -2.55 1.99 -17.92
C ARG A 290 -2.05 0.87 -17.01
N ASP A 291 -1.78 -0.31 -17.56
CA ASP A 291 -1.27 -1.45 -16.79
C ASP A 291 0.09 -1.10 -16.14
N LEU A 292 0.95 -0.36 -16.85
CA LEU A 292 2.25 0.12 -16.35
C LEU A 292 2.17 1.21 -15.26
N LEU A 293 1.03 1.89 -15.09
CA LEU A 293 0.87 2.84 -13.98
C LEU A 293 0.83 2.15 -12.63
N THR A 294 0.46 0.88 -12.59
CA THR A 294 0.40 0.06 -11.38
C THR A 294 1.45 -1.04 -11.38
N PHE A 295 1.72 -1.57 -10.20
CA PHE A 295 2.67 -2.67 -10.03
C PHE A 295 2.35 -3.46 -8.76
N GLY A 296 2.79 -4.71 -8.70
CA GLY A 296 2.77 -5.53 -7.50
C GLY A 296 3.69 -4.92 -6.44
N ARG A 297 3.13 -4.60 -5.28
CA ARG A 297 3.81 -3.93 -4.15
C ARG A 297 4.13 -4.96 -3.09
N PHE A 298 5.14 -5.79 -3.34
CA PHE A 298 5.37 -7.00 -2.56
C PHE A 298 6.31 -6.79 -1.38
N CYS A 299 5.78 -7.06 -0.18
CA CYS A 299 6.50 -6.92 1.07
C CYS A 299 7.35 -8.17 1.33
N GLY A 300 8.62 -8.15 0.96
CA GLY A 300 9.55 -9.22 1.32
C GLY A 300 10.89 -9.11 0.64
N GLU A 301 11.80 -9.98 1.05
CA GLU A 301 13.15 -10.08 0.48
C GLU A 301 13.60 -11.56 0.47
N PRO A 302 14.54 -11.93 -0.42
CA PRO A 302 15.06 -13.30 -0.49
C PRO A 302 15.59 -13.79 0.85
N VAL A 303 15.46 -15.08 1.14
CA VAL A 303 16.10 -15.66 2.33
C VAL A 303 17.63 -15.53 2.23
N PRO A 304 18.36 -15.52 3.37
CA PRO A 304 19.82 -15.45 3.35
C PRO A 304 20.47 -16.54 2.49
N ASP A 305 21.59 -16.21 1.84
CA ASP A 305 22.32 -17.15 1.00
C ASP A 305 22.74 -18.39 1.81
N ALA A 306 22.43 -19.56 1.24
CA ALA A 306 22.78 -20.86 1.78
C ALA A 306 24.29 -21.09 1.91
N SER A 307 25.12 -20.34 1.18
CA SER A 307 26.59 -20.39 1.26
C SER A 307 27.16 -19.85 2.57
N LEU A 308 26.40 -19.01 3.29
CA LEU A 308 26.84 -18.44 4.56
C LEU A 308 26.93 -19.52 5.65
N THR A 309 27.96 -19.42 6.49
CA THR A 309 28.21 -20.34 7.61
C THR A 309 28.40 -19.60 8.94
N GLY A 310 28.30 -20.34 10.05
CA GLY A 310 28.57 -19.86 11.41
C GLY A 310 27.81 -18.58 11.79
N LEU A 311 28.51 -17.64 12.43
CA LEU A 311 27.95 -16.37 12.92
C LEU A 311 27.41 -15.48 11.79
N ARG A 312 28.01 -15.53 10.59
CA ARG A 312 27.52 -14.75 9.44
C ARG A 312 26.15 -15.24 9.00
N ARG A 313 25.95 -16.56 8.95
CA ARG A 313 24.64 -17.16 8.68
C ARG A 313 23.63 -16.76 9.74
N ALA A 314 23.98 -16.90 11.01
CA ALA A 314 23.09 -16.53 12.12
C ALA A 314 22.69 -15.05 12.05
N GLY A 315 23.64 -14.14 11.87
CA GLY A 315 23.37 -12.70 11.75
C GLY A 315 22.49 -12.35 10.54
N ALA A 316 22.71 -12.99 9.39
CA ALA A 316 21.88 -12.79 8.20
C ALA A 316 20.43 -13.27 8.42
N TRP A 317 20.25 -14.44 9.05
CA TRP A 317 18.92 -14.95 9.41
C TRP A 317 18.22 -14.09 10.46
N SER A 318 18.92 -13.61 11.48
CA SER A 318 18.36 -12.69 12.47
C SER A 318 17.91 -11.38 11.83
N ARG A 319 18.73 -10.81 10.94
CA ARG A 319 18.39 -9.59 10.20
C ARG A 319 17.18 -9.80 9.28
N TRP A 320 17.16 -10.88 8.50
CA TRP A 320 16.04 -11.21 7.61
C TRP A 320 14.75 -11.41 8.41
N THR A 321 14.81 -12.19 9.49
CA THR A 321 13.66 -12.45 10.36
C THR A 321 13.12 -11.15 10.95
N PHE A 322 14.00 -10.29 11.49
CA PHE A 322 13.61 -8.98 12.00
C PHE A 322 12.93 -8.12 10.91
N ARG A 323 13.49 -8.08 9.70
CA ARG A 323 12.92 -7.29 8.59
C ARG A 323 11.55 -7.84 8.17
N MET A 324 11.38 -9.15 8.05
CA MET A 324 10.08 -9.76 7.73
C MET A 324 9.02 -9.48 8.81
N LEU A 325 9.37 -9.68 10.08
CA LEU A 325 8.44 -9.53 11.21
C LEU A 325 8.12 -8.08 11.55
N VAL A 326 9.09 -7.16 11.45
CA VAL A 326 8.93 -5.78 11.93
C VAL A 326 8.72 -4.81 10.79
N VAL A 327 9.54 -4.88 9.73
CA VAL A 327 9.48 -3.89 8.64
C VAL A 327 8.38 -4.23 7.65
N HIS A 328 8.43 -5.42 7.04
CA HIS A 328 7.49 -5.83 5.99
C HIS A 328 6.08 -6.06 6.55
N SER A 329 5.96 -6.72 7.72
CA SER A 329 4.65 -6.97 8.32
C SER A 329 3.95 -5.70 8.79
N SER A 330 4.67 -4.75 9.40
CA SER A 330 4.05 -3.48 9.82
C SER A 330 3.59 -2.68 8.60
N TYR A 331 4.40 -2.63 7.55
CA TYR A 331 4.03 -1.96 6.31
C TYR A 331 2.78 -2.61 5.67
N ARG A 332 2.75 -3.95 5.63
CA ARG A 332 1.60 -4.74 5.16
C ARG A 332 0.34 -4.53 6.01
N MET A 333 0.51 -4.40 7.32
CA MET A 333 -0.60 -4.33 8.26
C MET A 333 -1.23 -2.93 8.34
N PHE A 334 -0.44 -1.88 8.12
CA PHE A 334 -0.87 -0.51 8.39
C PHE A 334 -0.97 0.37 7.15
N VAL A 335 -0.24 0.09 6.07
CA VAL A 335 -0.25 0.91 4.84
C VAL A 335 -0.82 0.13 3.66
N LEU A 336 -0.24 -1.03 3.33
CA LEU A 336 -0.70 -1.91 2.25
C LEU A 336 -1.67 -2.97 2.77
N VAL A 337 -2.82 -2.55 3.29
CA VAL A 337 -3.80 -3.43 3.94
C VAL A 337 -4.64 -4.20 2.92
N GLY A 338 -4.93 -5.48 3.20
CA GLY A 338 -5.81 -6.30 2.35
C GLY A 338 -5.21 -6.61 0.97
N ASP A 339 -5.98 -6.39 -0.08
CA ASP A 339 -5.65 -6.68 -1.48
C ASP A 339 -4.72 -5.65 -2.13
N THR A 340 -4.43 -4.54 -1.45
CA THR A 340 -3.64 -3.43 -2.03
C THR A 340 -2.22 -3.79 -2.47
N VAL A 341 -1.65 -4.90 -1.98
CA VAL A 341 -0.34 -5.40 -2.45
C VAL A 341 -0.41 -5.87 -3.90
N GLN A 342 -1.58 -6.29 -4.40
CA GLN A 342 -1.86 -6.60 -5.81
C GLN A 342 -2.75 -5.54 -6.47
N HIS A 343 -2.49 -4.26 -6.21
CA HIS A 343 -3.31 -3.19 -6.82
C HIS A 343 -3.23 -3.17 -8.35
N ASP A 344 -2.15 -3.71 -8.92
CA ASP A 344 -2.05 -3.97 -10.35
C ASP A 344 -3.16 -4.90 -10.88
N LEU A 345 -3.46 -6.01 -10.19
CA LEU A 345 -4.57 -6.89 -10.55
C LEU A 345 -5.89 -6.12 -10.64
N HIS A 346 -6.13 -5.17 -9.73
CA HIS A 346 -7.34 -4.36 -9.73
C HIS A 346 -7.48 -3.50 -11.00
N HIS A 347 -6.39 -2.96 -11.53
CA HIS A 347 -6.43 -2.23 -12.81
C HIS A 347 -6.52 -3.19 -14.01
N VAL A 348 -5.85 -4.33 -13.93
CA VAL A 348 -5.79 -5.34 -15.00
C VAL A 348 -7.13 -6.07 -15.16
N MET A 349 -7.81 -6.35 -14.04
CA MET A 349 -9.06 -7.11 -13.90
C MET A 349 -9.92 -6.53 -12.74
N PRO A 350 -10.61 -5.40 -12.95
CA PRO A 350 -11.35 -4.70 -11.89
C PRO A 350 -12.56 -5.49 -11.36
N ALA A 351 -13.05 -6.50 -12.08
CA ALA A 351 -14.17 -7.33 -11.65
C ALA A 351 -13.71 -8.75 -11.30
N CYS A 352 -12.88 -8.89 -10.26
CA CYS A 352 -12.45 -10.19 -9.75
C CYS A 352 -12.66 -10.32 -8.23
N ASP A 353 -12.37 -11.50 -7.68
CA ASP A 353 -12.48 -11.74 -6.24
C ASP A 353 -11.25 -11.20 -5.50
N TRP A 354 -11.30 -9.89 -5.21
CA TRP A 354 -10.20 -9.17 -4.58
C TRP A 354 -9.83 -9.70 -3.20
N ALA A 355 -10.77 -10.31 -2.46
CA ALA A 355 -10.43 -10.88 -1.16
C ALA A 355 -9.35 -11.97 -1.30
N ASN A 356 -9.29 -12.62 -2.46
CA ASN A 356 -8.38 -13.70 -2.80
C ASN A 356 -7.41 -13.33 -3.95
N SER A 357 -7.16 -12.03 -4.13
CA SER A 357 -6.28 -11.46 -5.16
C SER A 357 -4.86 -12.06 -5.25
N PRO A 358 -4.18 -12.54 -4.18
CA PRO A 358 -2.87 -13.19 -4.35
C PRO A 358 -2.91 -14.39 -5.30
N TRP A 359 -3.98 -15.18 -5.24
CA TRP A 359 -4.12 -16.40 -6.04
C TRP A 359 -4.61 -16.09 -7.44
N ILE A 360 -5.57 -15.17 -7.57
CA ILE A 360 -6.09 -14.72 -8.87
C ILE A 360 -4.98 -14.04 -9.68
N ARG A 361 -4.17 -13.18 -9.04
CA ARG A 361 -3.04 -12.54 -9.72
C ARG A 361 -2.03 -13.56 -10.19
N ALA A 362 -1.68 -14.55 -9.35
CA ALA A 362 -0.69 -15.57 -9.71
C ALA A 362 -1.15 -16.40 -10.92
N ASP A 363 -2.44 -16.78 -10.97
CA ASP A 363 -3.02 -17.49 -12.11
C ASP A 363 -3.03 -16.61 -13.38
N ASP A 364 -3.48 -15.35 -13.27
CA ASP A 364 -3.55 -14.46 -14.42
C ASP A 364 -2.17 -14.08 -14.96
N GLN A 365 -1.20 -13.86 -14.08
CA GLN A 365 0.19 -13.58 -14.43
C GLN A 365 0.86 -14.76 -15.14
N GLY A 366 0.52 -16.00 -14.78
CA GLY A 366 1.00 -17.18 -15.50
C GLY A 366 0.51 -17.23 -16.95
N ASN A 367 -0.66 -16.63 -17.22
CA ASN A 367 -1.25 -16.58 -18.56
C ASN A 367 -0.89 -15.31 -19.35
N ARG A 368 -0.68 -14.18 -18.65
CA ARG A 368 -0.46 -12.83 -19.23
C ARG A 368 0.64 -12.07 -18.48
N PRO A 369 1.87 -12.59 -18.45
CA PRO A 369 2.96 -12.01 -17.65
C PRO A 369 3.31 -10.58 -18.08
N GLU A 370 3.09 -10.22 -19.34
CA GLU A 370 3.39 -8.90 -19.92
C GLU A 370 2.59 -7.74 -19.30
N ARG A 371 1.47 -8.04 -18.65
CA ARG A 371 0.59 -7.04 -18.02
C ARG A 371 1.00 -6.68 -16.60
N TYR A 372 1.96 -7.39 -16.03
CA TYR A 372 2.31 -7.28 -14.62
C TYR A 372 3.77 -6.84 -14.44
N THR A 373 3.95 -5.87 -13.56
CA THR A 373 5.28 -5.48 -13.07
C THR A 373 5.34 -5.62 -11.57
N GLU A 374 6.53 -5.84 -11.02
CA GLU A 374 6.70 -6.12 -9.60
C GLU A 374 7.79 -5.25 -9.00
N VAL A 375 7.53 -4.78 -7.78
CA VAL A 375 8.55 -4.17 -6.93
C VAL A 375 8.51 -4.89 -5.60
N TRP A 376 9.65 -5.50 -5.25
CA TRP A 376 9.84 -6.21 -4.01
C TRP A 376 10.60 -5.34 -3.02
N GLY A 377 10.14 -5.31 -1.77
CA GLY A 377 10.89 -4.68 -0.68
C GLY A 377 10.00 -4.01 0.36
N SER A 378 10.45 -2.84 0.80
CA SER A 378 9.85 -2.05 1.87
C SER A 378 9.07 -0.85 1.31
N LEU A 379 8.41 -0.09 2.19
CA LEU A 379 7.79 1.18 1.85
C LEU A 379 8.73 2.11 1.07
N ALA A 380 10.02 2.14 1.42
CA ALA A 380 10.98 2.99 0.74
C ALA A 380 11.18 2.61 -0.74
N ASP A 381 11.12 1.31 -1.05
CA ASP A 381 11.32 0.79 -2.40
C ASP A 381 10.09 1.10 -3.27
N HIS A 382 8.89 0.90 -2.73
CA HIS A 382 7.65 1.26 -3.43
C HIS A 382 7.51 2.78 -3.62
N LEU A 383 7.86 3.60 -2.62
CA LEU A 383 7.83 5.06 -2.75
C LEU A 383 8.78 5.56 -3.85
N ARG A 384 9.96 4.94 -4.00
CA ARG A 384 10.89 5.29 -5.07
C ARG A 384 10.33 4.92 -6.44
N ALA A 385 9.77 3.72 -6.57
CA ALA A 385 9.18 3.24 -7.81
C ALA A 385 7.95 4.07 -8.23
N ALA A 386 7.08 4.41 -7.28
CA ALA A 386 5.86 5.19 -7.50
C ALA A 386 6.14 6.67 -7.77
N GLY A 387 7.05 7.27 -6.99
CA GLY A 387 7.42 8.68 -7.14
C GLY A 387 8.42 8.95 -8.26
N GLN A 388 8.93 7.91 -8.94
CA GLN A 388 9.99 7.98 -9.96
C GLN A 388 11.17 8.84 -9.50
N VAL A 389 11.58 8.62 -8.25
CA VAL A 389 12.64 9.40 -7.59
C VAL A 389 13.99 9.05 -8.24
N ASP A 390 14.75 10.06 -8.66
CA ASP A 390 15.97 9.90 -9.48
C ASP A 390 15.73 9.09 -10.77
N ASP A 391 14.61 9.32 -11.47
CA ASP A 391 14.23 8.58 -12.67
C ASP A 391 14.14 7.05 -12.46
N ALA A 392 13.83 6.61 -11.23
CA ALA A 392 13.75 5.20 -10.90
C ALA A 392 12.81 4.44 -11.85
N ARG A 393 13.40 3.53 -12.63
CA ARG A 393 12.70 2.61 -13.54
C ARG A 393 12.47 1.21 -12.94
N THR A 394 12.62 1.07 -11.61
CA THR A 394 12.50 -0.23 -10.94
C THR A 394 11.18 -0.91 -11.29
N GLY A 395 11.27 -2.09 -11.88
CA GLY A 395 10.14 -2.92 -12.31
C GLY A 395 9.52 -2.54 -13.66
N LEU A 396 10.00 -1.51 -14.36
CA LEU A 396 9.52 -1.19 -15.71
C LEU A 396 10.25 -2.04 -16.77
N PRO A 397 9.57 -2.40 -17.88
CA PRO A 397 10.22 -2.91 -19.08
C PRO A 397 11.31 -1.94 -19.60
N GLU A 398 12.39 -2.49 -20.17
CA GLU A 398 13.56 -1.69 -20.60
C GLU A 398 13.22 -0.66 -21.69
N ASP A 399 12.25 -0.98 -22.55
CA ASP A 399 11.75 -0.17 -23.66
C ASP A 399 10.71 0.88 -23.24
N THR A 400 10.34 0.95 -21.95
CA THR A 400 9.38 1.94 -21.48
C THR A 400 9.99 3.34 -21.51
N GLU A 401 9.50 4.19 -22.41
CA GLU A 401 9.84 5.61 -22.47
C GLU A 401 8.85 6.46 -21.65
N PRO A 402 9.29 7.09 -20.53
CA PRO A 402 8.45 8.03 -19.80
C PRO A 402 8.06 9.21 -20.67
N THR A 403 6.80 9.65 -20.58
CA THR A 403 6.41 10.90 -21.24
C THR A 403 6.74 12.07 -20.33
N PRO A 404 7.48 13.09 -20.81
CA PRO A 404 7.73 14.31 -20.04
C PRO A 404 6.43 14.95 -19.57
N TRP A 405 6.47 15.51 -18.37
CA TRP A 405 5.34 16.24 -17.80
C TRP A 405 5.05 17.52 -18.62
N LYS A 406 3.84 17.66 -19.15
CA LYS A 406 3.52 18.67 -20.18
C LYS A 406 3.19 20.07 -19.65
N GLU A 407 2.78 20.20 -18.38
CA GLU A 407 2.30 21.48 -17.83
C GLU A 407 3.11 21.94 -16.62
N SER A 408 3.40 23.23 -16.54
CA SER A 408 3.88 23.85 -15.31
C SER A 408 2.77 23.73 -14.27
N VAL A 409 2.97 22.87 -13.25
CA VAL A 409 2.02 22.71 -12.14
C VAL A 409 1.82 24.08 -11.48
N PRO A 410 0.63 24.71 -11.57
CA PRO A 410 0.37 25.92 -10.83
C PRO A 410 0.60 25.61 -9.36
N VAL A 411 1.41 26.42 -8.66
CA VAL A 411 1.50 26.32 -7.21
C VAL A 411 0.15 26.77 -6.68
N LEU A 412 -0.76 25.81 -6.43
CA LEU A 412 -1.95 26.07 -5.63
C LEU A 412 -1.47 26.37 -4.21
N THR A 413 -1.17 27.64 -3.93
CA THR A 413 -0.89 28.14 -2.59
C THR A 413 -2.16 28.26 -1.73
N GLY A 414 -3.32 27.88 -2.29
CA GLY A 414 -4.61 27.87 -1.63
C GLY A 414 -5.05 26.46 -1.23
N VAL A 415 -5.80 26.39 -0.14
CA VAL A 415 -6.62 25.25 0.26
C VAL A 415 -7.37 24.74 -0.98
N VAL A 416 -7.22 23.46 -1.35
CA VAL A 416 -8.19 22.83 -2.24
C VAL A 416 -9.53 22.96 -1.54
N PRO A 417 -10.48 23.76 -2.05
CA PRO A 417 -11.84 23.66 -1.54
C PRO A 417 -12.24 22.23 -1.87
N GLY A 418 -12.58 21.44 -0.85
CA GLY A 418 -13.27 20.18 -1.11
C GLY A 418 -14.44 20.53 -2.03
N GLY A 419 -14.41 20.01 -3.26
CA GLY A 419 -15.05 20.63 -4.43
C GLY A 419 -16.36 21.32 -4.11
N ASP A 420 -16.37 22.64 -4.21
CA ASP A 420 -17.56 23.45 -4.00
C ASP A 420 -18.49 23.19 -5.19
N GLY A 421 -19.60 22.51 -4.91
CA GLY A 421 -20.64 22.16 -5.87
C GLY A 421 -21.54 23.35 -6.19
N THR A 422 -21.00 24.36 -6.88
CA THR A 422 -21.81 25.40 -7.51
C THR A 422 -21.26 25.73 -8.90
N SER A 423 -21.73 25.00 -9.90
CA SER A 423 -22.09 25.60 -11.19
C SER A 423 -23.52 25.15 -11.54
N ALA A 424 -24.48 25.92 -11.01
CA ALA A 424 -25.79 26.00 -11.60
C ALA A 424 -25.67 26.57 -13.02
N GLY A 425 -26.53 26.11 -13.90
CA GLY A 425 -26.42 26.29 -15.34
C GLY A 425 -26.49 27.73 -15.82
N GLU A 426 -25.98 27.90 -17.04
CA GLU A 426 -26.45 28.93 -17.95
C GLU A 426 -26.53 28.33 -19.35
N THR A 427 -27.71 28.50 -19.91
CA THR A 427 -28.11 28.27 -21.29
C THR A 427 -27.13 28.82 -22.32
N ARG A 428 -26.71 28.00 -23.27
CA ARG A 428 -26.97 28.15 -24.71
C ARG A 428 -26.54 26.93 -25.51
#